data_AF-A0AAW0Y6U9-F1
#
_entry.id   AF-A0AAW0Y6U9-F1
#
_cell.length_a   1.000
_cell.length_b   1.000
_cell.length_c   1.000
_cell.angle_alpha   90.00
_cell.angle_beta   90.00
_cell.angle_gamma   90.00
#
_symmetry.space_group_name_H-M   'P 1'
#
loop_
_entity.id
_entity.type
_entity.pdbx_description
1 polymer ?
#
loop_
_entity_poly.entity_id
_entity_poly.type
_entity_poly.pdbx_seq_one_letter_code
_entity_poly.pdbx_strand_id
1 'polypeptide(L)'
;MMFILDVVSLLSYYWLTNGKIIQIFTKNHTPRDGVAYTDDMSLVFPSFARCDVKEEDYIHGDSSTRYGCYIPQAIIFQEMVTISVLLFIVLAVVTMLELVYLCAVCFVPCLGRSLMTCGGTVANIYEERVMRVVSTGDLLALSYIRR
;
A
#
# COMPACT_ATOMS: atom_id res chain seq x y z
N MET A 1 9.15 11.91 4.61
CA MET A 1 9.26 10.63 5.35
C MET A 1 8.17 9.65 4.95
N MET A 2 6.90 10.09 4.89
CA MET A 2 5.75 9.24 4.55
C MET A 2 5.86 8.56 3.17
N PHE A 3 6.29 9.27 2.13
CA PHE A 3 6.53 8.69 0.79
C PHE A 3 7.55 7.53 0.77
N ILE A 4 8.62 7.62 1.59
CA ILE A 4 9.63 6.56 1.66
C ILE A 4 9.02 5.30 2.29
N LEU A 5 8.19 5.47 3.32
CA LEU A 5 7.48 4.36 3.95
C LEU A 5 6.50 3.69 2.98
N ASP A 6 5.79 4.47 2.17
CA ASP A 6 4.88 3.93 1.14
C ASP A 6 5.64 3.09 0.10
N VAL A 7 6.76 3.61 -0.41
CA VAL A 7 7.59 2.90 -1.40
C VAL A 7 8.17 1.62 -0.82
N VAL A 8 8.71 1.65 0.41
CA VAL A 8 9.27 0.47 1.07
C VAL A 8 8.18 -0.56 1.34
N SER A 9 6.98 -0.13 1.72
CA SER A 9 5.84 -1.02 1.98
C SER A 9 5.32 -1.67 0.69
N LEU A 10 5.26 -0.92 -0.42
CA LEU A 10 4.91 -1.49 -1.73
C LEU A 10 5.97 -2.49 -2.21
N LEU A 11 7.25 -2.19 -1.99
CA LEU A 11 8.34 -3.07 -2.38
C LEU A 11 8.33 -4.37 -1.58
N SER A 12 8.09 -4.31 -0.27
CA SER A 12 8.00 -5.51 0.57
C SER A 12 6.81 -6.38 0.18
N TYR A 13 5.66 -5.79 -0.17
CA TYR A 13 4.51 -6.51 -0.72
C TYR A 13 4.81 -7.16 -2.07
N TYR A 14 5.54 -6.47 -2.94
CA TYR A 14 5.97 -7.01 -4.22
C TYR A 14 6.84 -8.25 -4.04
N TRP A 15 7.78 -8.20 -3.08
CA TRP A 15 8.60 -9.35 -2.72
C TRP A 15 7.78 -10.49 -2.11
N LEU A 16 6.89 -10.19 -1.16
CA LEU A 16 6.06 -11.19 -0.47
C LEU A 16 5.20 -12.01 -1.47
N THR A 17 4.72 -11.36 -2.53
CA THR A 17 3.86 -11.96 -3.55
C THR A 17 4.64 -12.48 -4.76
N ASN A 18 5.98 -12.52 -4.71
CA ASN A 18 6.84 -12.89 -5.83
C ASN A 18 6.54 -12.11 -7.12
N GLY A 19 6.16 -10.84 -7.00
CA GLY A 19 5.81 -9.96 -8.12
C GLY A 19 4.47 -10.24 -8.79
N LYS A 20 3.64 -11.14 -8.23
CA LYS A 20 2.36 -11.55 -8.82
C LYS A 20 1.15 -10.69 -8.38
N ILE A 21 1.37 -9.51 -7.79
CA ILE A 21 0.30 -8.60 -7.31
C ILE A 21 -0.80 -8.37 -8.36
N ILE A 22 -0.41 -8.08 -9.61
CA ILE A 22 -1.37 -7.80 -10.69
C ILE A 22 -2.20 -9.04 -11.03
N GLN A 23 -1.58 -10.22 -11.00
CA GLN A 23 -2.28 -11.49 -11.25
C GLN A 23 -3.27 -11.81 -10.13
N ILE A 24 -2.90 -11.51 -8.88
CA ILE A 24 -3.77 -11.66 -7.71
C ILE A 24 -5.04 -10.83 -7.89
N PHE A 25 -4.92 -9.57 -8.30
CA PHE A 25 -6.09 -8.70 -8.52
C PHE A 25 -6.95 -9.11 -9.72
N THR A 26 -6.32 -9.47 -10.83
CA THR A 26 -7.04 -9.75 -12.09
C THR A 26 -7.67 -11.14 -12.12
N LYS A 27 -7.07 -12.11 -11.43
CA LYS A 27 -7.52 -13.52 -11.43
C LYS A 27 -8.23 -13.93 -10.13
N ASN A 28 -8.52 -13.01 -9.21
CA ASN A 28 -9.17 -13.35 -7.94
C ASN A 28 -10.53 -14.07 -8.12
N HIS A 29 -11.22 -13.82 -9.23
CA HIS A 29 -12.54 -14.39 -9.53
C HIS A 29 -12.51 -15.64 -10.42
N THR A 30 -11.34 -16.11 -10.85
CA THR A 30 -11.28 -17.34 -11.67
C THR A 30 -11.46 -18.58 -10.79
N PRO A 31 -12.21 -19.59 -11.25
CA PRO A 31 -12.35 -20.84 -10.52
C PRO A 31 -10.97 -21.47 -10.28
N ARG A 32 -10.69 -21.83 -9.03
CA ARG A 32 -9.39 -22.39 -8.62
C ARG A 32 -9.29 -23.86 -9.01
N ASP A 33 -8.13 -24.25 -9.51
CA ASP A 33 -7.83 -25.66 -9.76
C ASP A 33 -7.29 -26.30 -8.47
N GLY A 34 -8.20 -26.84 -7.65
CA GLY A 34 -7.85 -27.55 -6.43
C GLY A 34 -7.20 -28.92 -6.66
N VAL A 35 -7.08 -29.39 -7.90
CA VAL A 35 -6.56 -30.73 -8.23
C VAL A 35 -5.14 -30.63 -8.78
N ALA A 36 -4.92 -29.81 -9.81
CA ALA A 36 -3.63 -29.70 -10.48
C ALA A 36 -2.79 -28.50 -10.01
N TYR A 37 -3.39 -27.54 -9.25
CA TYR A 37 -2.71 -26.33 -8.76
C TYR A 37 -1.99 -25.56 -9.87
N THR A 38 -2.51 -25.61 -11.09
CA THR A 38 -1.88 -24.99 -12.26
C THR A 38 -2.15 -23.49 -12.35
N ASP A 39 -3.10 -22.98 -11.57
CA ASP A 39 -3.43 -21.56 -11.57
C ASP A 39 -2.46 -20.74 -10.71
N ASP A 40 -2.12 -19.53 -11.18
CA ASP A 40 -1.20 -18.62 -10.50
C ASP A 40 -1.64 -18.32 -9.06
N MET A 41 -2.95 -18.32 -8.79
CA MET A 41 -3.52 -18.00 -7.49
C MET A 41 -3.34 -19.13 -6.49
N SER A 42 -3.45 -20.39 -6.92
CA SER A 42 -3.17 -21.58 -6.12
C SER A 42 -1.67 -21.80 -5.88
N LEU A 43 -0.81 -21.28 -6.76
CA LEU A 43 0.64 -21.26 -6.55
C LEU A 43 1.06 -20.27 -5.46
N VAL A 44 0.40 -19.11 -5.37
CA VAL A 44 0.72 -18.07 -4.37
C VAL A 44 -0.01 -18.32 -3.04
N PHE A 45 -1.28 -18.70 -3.09
CA PHE A 45 -2.12 -18.94 -1.92
C PHE A 45 -2.76 -20.33 -2.03
N PRO A 46 -2.06 -21.42 -1.65
CA PRO A 46 -2.61 -22.76 -1.72
C PRO A 46 -3.72 -22.92 -0.67
N SER A 47 -4.98 -22.98 -1.11
CA SER A 47 -6.13 -23.28 -0.23
C SER A 47 -6.17 -24.76 0.19
N PHE A 48 -5.44 -25.61 -0.53
CA PHE A 48 -5.31 -27.02 -0.26
C PHE A 48 -3.82 -27.38 -0.25
N ALA A 49 -3.41 -28.24 0.68
CA ALA A 49 -2.05 -28.77 0.75
C ALA A 49 -2.08 -30.29 0.84
N ARG A 50 -1.05 -30.94 0.27
CA ARG A 50 -0.83 -32.37 0.50
C ARG A 50 -0.22 -32.54 1.88
N CYS A 51 -0.96 -33.14 2.79
CA CYS A 51 -0.47 -33.49 4.10
C CYS A 51 0.01 -34.94 4.10
N ASP A 52 1.28 -35.15 4.39
CA ASP A 52 1.79 -36.47 4.74
C ASP A 52 1.53 -36.67 6.24
N VAL A 53 0.50 -37.47 6.56
CA VAL A 53 0.26 -37.92 7.94
C VAL A 53 1.38 -38.89 8.29
N LYS A 54 2.16 -38.58 9.32
CA LYS A 54 3.26 -39.44 9.77
C LYS A 54 2.72 -40.65 10.52
N GLU A 55 3.43 -41.77 10.42
CA GLU A 55 3.08 -43.08 10.99
C GLU A 55 2.79 -43.04 12.51
N GLU A 56 3.33 -42.03 13.20
CA GLU A 56 3.12 -41.76 14.63
C GLU A 56 1.66 -41.40 14.98
N ASP A 57 0.89 -40.88 14.01
CA ASP A 57 -0.54 -40.54 14.16
C ASP A 57 -1.47 -41.74 13.83
N TYR A 58 -0.92 -42.90 13.39
CA TYR A 58 -1.67 -44.08 12.90
C TYR A 58 -2.12 -45.04 14.01
N ILE A 59 -2.16 -44.61 15.28
CA ILE A 59 -2.57 -45.47 16.42
C ILE A 59 -4.00 -46.04 16.23
N HIS A 60 -4.76 -45.60 15.22
CA HIS A 60 -6.08 -46.12 14.85
C HIS A 60 -6.18 -46.86 13.51
N GLY A 61 -5.06 -47.22 12.89
CA GLY A 61 -5.03 -48.29 11.87
C GLY A 61 -5.83 -48.02 10.60
N ASP A 62 -5.53 -46.94 9.89
CA ASP A 62 -6.03 -46.78 8.53
C ASP A 62 -4.92 -46.38 7.55
N SER A 63 -5.00 -46.94 6.35
CA SER A 63 -4.02 -46.91 5.26
C SER A 63 -3.50 -45.51 4.93
N SER A 64 -2.21 -45.40 4.57
CA SER A 64 -1.55 -44.16 4.20
C SER A 64 -2.16 -43.54 2.94
N THR A 65 -3.17 -42.72 3.15
CA THR A 65 -3.96 -42.05 2.13
C THR A 65 -3.55 -40.58 2.14
N ARG A 66 -3.11 -40.07 0.98
CA ARG A 66 -2.73 -38.66 0.83
C ARG A 66 -3.99 -37.81 0.90
N TYR A 67 -4.30 -37.28 2.08
CA TYR A 67 -5.43 -36.36 2.23
C TYR A 67 -5.02 -34.95 1.80
N GLY A 68 -5.90 -34.30 1.04
CA GLY A 68 -5.83 -32.86 0.81
C GLY A 68 -6.30 -32.14 2.07
N CYS A 69 -5.39 -31.49 2.79
CA CYS A 69 -5.76 -30.62 3.90
C CYS A 69 -6.29 -29.30 3.36
N TYR A 70 -7.50 -28.93 3.75
CA TYR A 70 -8.02 -27.59 3.51
C TYR A 70 -7.42 -26.61 4.51
N ILE A 71 -6.79 -25.54 4.02
CA ILE A 71 -6.14 -24.52 4.85
C ILE A 71 -6.98 -23.23 4.77
N PRO A 72 -7.95 -23.04 5.68
CA PRO A 72 -8.81 -21.85 5.64
C PRO A 72 -8.02 -20.55 5.86
N GLN A 73 -6.91 -20.62 6.57
CA GLN A 73 -6.03 -19.48 6.83
C GLN A 73 -5.45 -18.87 5.55
N ALA A 74 -5.19 -19.68 4.51
CA ALA A 74 -4.66 -19.19 3.24
C ALA A 74 -5.68 -18.30 2.49
N ILE A 75 -6.97 -18.62 2.59
CA ILE A 75 -8.05 -17.85 1.97
C ILE A 75 -8.21 -16.50 2.69
N ILE A 76 -8.23 -16.52 4.02
CA ILE A 76 -8.30 -15.28 4.81
C ILE A 76 -7.10 -14.38 4.51
N PHE A 77 -5.91 -14.97 4.43
CA PHE A 77 -4.69 -14.23 4.12
C PHE A 77 -4.74 -13.57 2.74
N GLN A 78 -5.25 -14.27 1.73
CA GLN A 78 -5.45 -13.71 0.39
C GLN A 78 -6.38 -12.48 0.38
N GLU A 79 -7.51 -12.55 1.10
CA GLU A 79 -8.44 -11.42 1.19
C GLU A 79 -7.79 -10.22 1.90
N MET A 80 -7.04 -10.46 2.98
CA MET A 80 -6.31 -9.42 3.70
C MET A 80 -5.22 -8.77 2.83
N VAL A 81 -4.51 -9.56 2.03
CA VAL A 81 -3.52 -9.06 1.06
C VAL A 81 -4.20 -8.21 -0.02
N THR A 82 -5.37 -8.62 -0.50
CA THR A 82 -6.12 -7.88 -1.52
C THR A 82 -6.59 -6.53 -0.98
N ILE A 83 -7.17 -6.50 0.23
CA ILE A 83 -7.64 -5.27 0.87
C ILE A 83 -6.47 -4.31 1.17
N SER A 84 -5.36 -4.84 1.69
CA SER A 84 -4.20 -4.01 2.04
C SER A 84 -3.55 -3.38 0.81
N VAL A 85 -3.42 -4.10 -0.31
CA VAL A 85 -2.89 -3.51 -1.55
C VAL A 85 -3.80 -2.39 -2.06
N LEU A 86 -5.12 -2.55 -1.97
CA LEU A 86 -6.06 -1.50 -2.37
C LEU A 86 -5.88 -0.24 -1.49
N LEU A 87 -5.67 -0.43 -0.18
CA LEU A 87 -5.35 0.66 0.73
C LEU A 87 -4.03 1.36 0.37
N PHE A 88 -2.99 0.58 0.03
CA PHE A 88 -1.70 1.14 -0.41
C PHE A 88 -1.83 1.96 -1.69
N ILE A 89 -2.67 1.55 -2.64
CA ILE A 89 -2.92 2.34 -3.85
C ILE A 89 -3.55 3.69 -3.49
N VAL A 90 -4.54 3.70 -2.59
CA VAL A 90 -5.18 4.95 -2.13
C VAL A 90 -4.16 5.86 -1.43
N LEU A 91 -3.36 5.31 -0.52
CA LEU A 91 -2.30 6.05 0.17
C LEU A 91 -1.28 6.62 -0.81
N ALA A 92 -0.85 5.84 -1.81
CA ALA A 92 0.08 6.29 -2.83
C ALA A 92 -0.49 7.44 -3.67
N VAL A 93 -1.78 7.42 -4.00
CA VAL A 93 -2.43 8.54 -4.71
C VAL A 93 -2.44 9.81 -3.85
N VAL A 94 -2.80 9.68 -2.57
CA VAL A 94 -2.80 10.82 -1.63
C VAL A 94 -1.39 11.40 -1.48
N THR A 95 -0.38 10.57 -1.27
CA THR A 95 0.99 11.05 -1.10
C THR A 95 1.56 11.63 -2.39
N MET A 96 1.20 11.11 -3.56
CA MET A 96 1.56 11.73 -4.84
C MET A 96 0.90 13.10 -5.02
N LEU A 97 -0.37 13.26 -4.66
CA LEU A 97 -1.05 14.57 -4.70
C LEU A 97 -0.38 15.58 -3.76
N GLU A 98 -0.02 15.17 -2.54
CA GLU A 98 0.71 16.02 -1.60
C GLU A 98 2.09 16.41 -2.14
N LEU A 99 2.80 15.48 -2.78
CA LEU A 99 4.12 15.72 -3.35
C LEU A 99 4.03 16.71 -4.53
N VAL A 100 3.03 16.56 -5.40
CA VAL A 100 2.74 17.52 -6.49
C VAL A 100 2.41 18.90 -5.92
N TYR A 101 1.58 18.98 -4.88
CA TYR A 101 1.28 20.25 -4.20
C TYR A 101 2.54 20.92 -3.65
N LEU A 102 3.38 20.15 -2.95
CA LEU A 102 4.61 20.66 -2.36
C LEU A 102 5.60 21.12 -3.44
N CYS A 103 5.73 20.35 -4.53
CA CYS A 103 6.52 20.77 -5.69
C CYS A 103 5.96 22.06 -6.33
N ALA A 104 4.65 22.19 -6.49
CA ALA A 104 4.05 23.40 -7.05
C ALA A 104 4.34 24.64 -6.17
N VAL A 105 4.25 24.51 -4.85
CA VAL A 105 4.54 25.60 -3.91
C VAL A 105 6.05 25.95 -3.88
N CYS A 106 6.93 24.94 -3.89
CA CYS A 106 8.38 25.16 -3.82
C CYS A 106 8.98 25.68 -5.13
N PHE A 107 8.54 25.19 -6.30
CA PHE A 107 9.13 25.56 -7.59
C PHE A 107 8.46 26.76 -8.26
N VAL A 108 7.23 27.11 -7.87
CA VAL A 108 6.52 28.28 -8.42
C VAL A 108 6.30 29.30 -7.29
N PRO A 109 7.31 30.14 -6.97
CA PRO A 109 7.19 31.15 -5.91
C PRO A 109 6.04 32.14 -6.15
N CYS A 110 5.64 32.34 -7.41
CA CYS A 110 4.47 33.14 -7.78
C CYS A 110 3.14 32.50 -7.34
N LEU A 111 3.03 31.17 -7.36
CA LEU A 111 1.81 30.45 -6.93
C LEU A 111 1.67 30.50 -5.40
N GLY A 112 2.78 30.37 -4.67
CA GLY A 112 2.81 30.52 -3.20
C GLY A 112 2.30 31.90 -2.76
N ARG A 113 2.70 32.97 -3.48
CA ARG A 113 2.19 34.33 -3.26
C ARG A 113 0.69 34.47 -3.52
N SER A 114 0.19 33.86 -4.60
CA SER A 114 -1.24 33.94 -4.98
C SER A 114 -2.16 33.16 -4.02
N LEU A 115 -1.69 32.03 -3.49
CA LEU A 115 -2.40 31.24 -2.47
C LEU A 115 -2.47 31.97 -1.12
N MET A 116 -1.43 32.73 -0.74
CA MET A 116 -1.44 33.55 0.48
C MET A 116 -2.35 34.77 0.36
N THR A 117 -2.46 35.38 -0.82
CA THR A 117 -3.36 36.53 -1.07
C THR A 117 -4.84 36.13 -1.07
N CYS A 118 -5.18 34.89 -1.46
CA CYS A 118 -6.55 34.37 -1.33
C CYS A 118 -6.93 33.98 0.11
N GLY A 119 -5.97 33.88 1.04
CA GLY A 119 -6.16 33.46 2.43
C GLY A 119 -6.57 34.56 3.41
N GLY A 120 -6.90 35.77 2.96
CA GLY A 120 -7.48 36.83 3.79
C GLY A 120 -6.63 38.08 3.94
N THR A 121 -7.33 39.20 4.07
CA THR A 121 -6.92 40.62 4.18
C THR A 121 -5.84 40.96 5.23
N VAL A 122 -5.33 40.00 5.99
CA VAL A 122 -4.33 40.19 7.06
C VAL A 122 -2.88 40.10 6.56
N ALA A 123 -2.64 39.54 5.37
CA ALA A 123 -1.29 39.40 4.80
C ALA A 123 -0.67 40.76 4.39
N ASN A 124 -1.48 41.72 3.94
CA ASN A 124 -1.00 42.99 3.38
C ASN A 124 -0.21 43.88 4.37
N ILE A 125 -0.32 43.67 5.69
CA ILE A 125 0.37 44.49 6.69
C ILE A 125 1.75 43.91 7.08
N TYR A 126 1.98 42.61 6.86
CA TYR A 126 3.24 41.94 7.23
C TYR A 126 4.17 41.66 6.02
N GLU A 127 3.70 41.85 4.78
CA GLU A 127 4.43 41.47 3.57
C GLU A 127 5.74 42.24 3.31
N GLU A 128 5.84 43.53 3.64
CA GLU A 128 6.94 44.34 3.09
C GLU A 128 8.27 44.21 3.86
N ARG A 129 8.21 43.89 5.18
CA ARG A 129 9.41 43.78 6.03
C ARG A 129 9.87 42.36 6.31
N VAL A 130 8.96 41.38 6.29
CA VAL A 130 9.28 40.00 6.70
C VAL A 130 9.67 39.12 5.51
N MET A 131 9.16 39.37 4.30
CA MET A 131 9.49 38.59 3.09
C MET A 131 10.94 38.74 2.60
N ARG A 132 11.71 39.71 3.10
CA ARG A 132 13.12 39.90 2.69
C ARG A 132 14.10 39.02 3.48
N VAL A 133 13.64 38.40 4.57
CA VAL A 133 14.47 37.62 5.51
C VAL A 133 13.96 36.18 5.66
N VAL A 134 12.70 35.93 5.31
CA VAL A 134 12.09 34.62 5.50
C VAL A 134 12.57 33.61 4.46
N SER A 135 13.22 32.57 4.98
CA SER A 135 13.64 31.40 4.22
C SER A 135 12.41 30.61 3.76
N THR A 136 12.52 29.89 2.63
CA THR A 136 11.46 28.99 2.14
C THR A 136 10.97 27.99 3.20
N GLY A 137 11.81 27.67 4.20
CA GLY A 137 11.43 26.85 5.35
C GLY A 137 10.39 27.49 6.29
N ASP A 138 10.42 28.80 6.52
CA ASP A 138 9.50 29.44 7.47
C ASP A 138 8.10 29.66 6.86
N LEU A 139 8.02 29.80 5.53
CA LEU A 139 6.76 29.81 4.79
C LEU A 139 6.01 28.47 4.89
N LEU A 140 6.75 27.35 4.83
CA LEU A 140 6.20 26.02 5.07
C LEU A 140 5.73 25.85 6.51
N ALA A 141 6.51 26.32 7.49
CA ALA A 141 6.11 26.28 8.90
C ALA A 141 4.82 27.08 9.19
N LEU A 142 4.68 28.27 8.59
CA LEU A 142 3.46 29.08 8.69
C LEU A 142 2.24 28.42 8.05
N SER A 143 2.43 27.70 6.93
CA SER A 143 1.33 26.94 6.30
C SER A 143 0.90 25.74 7.15
N TYR A 144 1.82 25.14 7.91
CA TYR A 144 1.55 24.01 8.79
C TYR A 144 0.84 24.44 10.08
N ILE A 145 1.17 25.62 10.63
CA ILE A 145 0.52 26.19 11.82
C ILE A 145 -0.94 26.61 11.55
N ARG A 146 -1.28 26.87 10.28
CA ARG A 146 -2.63 27.32 9.89
C ARG A 146 -3.62 26.17 9.68
N ARG A 147 -3.15 24.93 9.64
CA ARG A 147 -3.98 23.71 9.54
C ARG A 147 -4.32 23.20 10.93
#